data_AF-A0A9W6UKJ4-F1
#
_entry.id   AF-A0A9W6UKJ4-F1
#
_cell.length_a   1.000
_cell.length_b   1.000
_cell.length_c   1.000
_cell.angle_alpha   90.00
_cell.angle_beta   90.00
_cell.angle_gamma   90.00
#
_symmetry.space_group_name_H-M   'P 1'
#
loop_
_entity.id
_entity.type
_entity.pdbx_description
1 polymer ?
#
loop_
_entity_poly.entity_id
_entity_poly.type
_entity_poly.pdbx_seq_one_letter_code
_entity_poly.pdbx_strand_id
1 'polypeptide(L)'
;MAGKYRVAVIGGRPAPVTNAKELGIDVVLVHEEGAYEESVLRHCERVVHAPITDGQAVLDVVKPLHEERPFDRVLTTTEFAGESTGFVVDALGLPGVTEATARALKDKVLTRELLDQHGLSPVRYRQVKDVDDVKDFLAEVGGRIIVKPADGVASLHVHPVDGDADAEHAWQALQDAEVASVIAEEYLDGPVVSVDSFSHAGRHLPIGYSEYRMNDKYVEWEVSTPSRVAVPHLDALFALTPKLLDAVGLTEGPSHSEFVLTKDGPRVLESHARLAGSGAPELVRRAFGVNLDRMFLTVPLGIDTLPETSPAPIGGAAVRFFTPEPGTVSAVEVEDGAADVVRTLPKGEVPLVFLPYLHEFTEVEVAAVISKNVGDVVPPLLTVADCVSGYVMASGTDAADAVAKCDRANDKIHFRTS
;
A
#
# COMPACT_ATOMS: atom_id res chain seq x y z
N MET A 1 -9.63 29.56 -15.18
CA MET A 1 -8.25 30.02 -15.44
C MET A 1 -7.36 28.81 -15.34
N ALA A 2 -6.31 28.71 -16.16
CA ALA A 2 -5.33 27.63 -16.03
C ALA A 2 -4.66 27.69 -14.65
N GLY A 3 -4.47 26.55 -14.01
CA GLY A 3 -3.67 26.40 -12.80
C GLY A 3 -2.22 26.84 -13.02
N LYS A 4 -1.53 27.13 -11.92
CA LYS A 4 -0.10 27.45 -11.93
C LYS A 4 0.74 26.23 -12.33
N TYR A 5 0.33 25.04 -11.89
CA TYR A 5 1.00 23.77 -12.15
C TYR A 5 0.09 22.86 -12.98
N ARG A 6 0.69 21.90 -13.69
CA ARG A 6 -0.03 20.87 -14.43
C ARG A 6 0.64 19.52 -14.22
N VAL A 7 -0.13 18.51 -13.85
CA VAL A 7 0.39 17.15 -13.61
C VAL A 7 -0.42 16.12 -14.39
N ALA A 8 0.26 15.05 -14.82
CA ALA A 8 -0.41 13.84 -15.27
C ALA A 8 -0.44 12.83 -14.10
N VAL A 9 -1.60 12.25 -13.82
CA VAL A 9 -1.76 11.20 -12.80
C VAL A 9 -2.21 9.93 -13.51
N ILE A 10 -1.43 8.87 -13.39
CA ILE A 10 -1.68 7.59 -14.07
C ILE A 10 -2.33 6.61 -13.09
N GLY A 11 -3.57 6.23 -13.35
CA GLY A 11 -4.33 5.35 -12.48
C GLY A 11 -4.59 5.96 -11.09
N GLY A 12 -4.82 5.08 -10.11
CA GLY A 12 -4.90 5.46 -8.71
C GLY A 12 -6.29 5.90 -8.26
N ARG A 13 -6.36 6.50 -7.07
CA ARG A 13 -7.62 6.84 -6.39
C ARG A 13 -7.88 8.35 -6.39
N PRO A 14 -9.10 8.82 -6.09
CA PRO A 14 -9.42 10.25 -6.08
C PRO A 14 -8.77 11.04 -4.93
N ALA A 15 -8.48 10.40 -3.78
CA ALA A 15 -8.04 11.09 -2.57
C ALA A 15 -6.78 11.97 -2.78
N PRO A 16 -5.70 11.48 -3.41
CA PRO A 16 -4.50 12.28 -3.67
C PRO A 16 -4.74 13.49 -4.58
N VAL A 17 -5.75 13.47 -5.45
CA VAL A 17 -6.06 14.59 -6.37
C VAL A 17 -7.16 15.51 -5.86
N THR A 18 -7.69 15.23 -4.68
CA THR A 18 -8.70 16.07 -4.05
C THR A 18 -8.12 17.47 -3.78
N ASN A 19 -8.90 18.51 -4.06
CA ASN A 19 -8.54 19.93 -3.93
C ASN A 19 -7.39 20.41 -4.83
N ALA A 20 -6.92 19.62 -5.81
CA ALA A 20 -5.86 20.04 -6.75
C ALA A 20 -6.14 21.41 -7.40
N LYS A 21 -7.38 21.65 -7.84
CA LYS A 21 -7.82 22.93 -8.42
C LYS A 21 -7.67 24.11 -7.47
N GLU A 22 -7.96 23.94 -6.18
CA GLU A 22 -7.83 24.98 -5.16
C GLU A 22 -6.36 25.34 -4.89
N LEU A 23 -5.46 24.37 -5.12
CA LEU A 23 -4.01 24.54 -5.03
C LEU A 23 -3.40 25.10 -6.33
N GLY A 24 -4.23 25.39 -7.34
CA GLY A 24 -3.78 25.84 -8.65
C GLY A 24 -3.04 24.74 -9.43
N ILE A 25 -3.41 23.48 -9.22
CA ILE A 25 -2.86 22.32 -9.94
C ILE A 25 -3.93 21.82 -10.91
N ASP A 26 -3.62 21.86 -12.20
CA ASP A 26 -4.43 21.22 -13.22
C ASP A 26 -4.02 19.74 -13.36
N VAL A 27 -4.98 18.83 -13.18
CA VAL A 27 -4.73 17.38 -13.22
C VAL A 27 -5.26 16.80 -14.53
N VAL A 28 -4.38 16.14 -15.28
CA VAL A 28 -4.76 15.23 -16.37
C VAL A 28 -4.73 13.80 -15.83
N LEU A 29 -5.89 13.18 -15.70
CA LEU A 29 -5.99 11.78 -15.28
C LEU A 29 -5.87 10.87 -16.50
N VAL A 30 -4.97 9.90 -16.44
CA VAL A 30 -4.91 8.78 -17.38
C VAL A 30 -5.44 7.55 -16.67
N HIS A 31 -6.49 6.93 -17.21
CA HIS A 31 -7.08 5.75 -16.59
C HIS A 31 -7.75 4.87 -17.65
N GLU A 32 -7.96 3.59 -17.36
CA GLU A 32 -8.83 2.74 -18.18
C GLU A 32 -10.29 3.22 -18.12
N GLU A 33 -11.00 3.10 -19.25
CA GLU A 33 -12.39 3.52 -19.37
C GLU A 33 -13.29 2.75 -18.38
N GLY A 34 -14.06 3.48 -17.57
CA GLY A 34 -14.95 2.90 -16.56
C GLY A 34 -14.27 2.43 -15.27
N ALA A 35 -12.95 2.54 -15.14
CA ALA A 35 -12.20 2.03 -13.99
C ALA A 35 -11.88 3.10 -12.91
N TYR A 36 -12.58 4.23 -12.90
CA TYR A 36 -12.40 5.32 -11.92
C TYR A 36 -13.74 5.87 -11.43
N GLU A 37 -13.78 6.42 -10.22
CA GLU A 37 -14.98 7.07 -9.69
C GLU A 37 -15.28 8.38 -10.43
N GLU A 38 -16.53 8.59 -10.85
CA GLU A 38 -16.94 9.86 -11.48
C GLU A 38 -16.67 11.10 -10.61
N SER A 39 -16.66 10.91 -9.28
CA SER A 39 -16.34 11.95 -8.31
C SER A 39 -14.97 12.61 -8.58
N VAL A 40 -14.00 11.88 -9.14
CA VAL A 40 -12.66 12.38 -9.46
C VAL A 40 -12.68 13.45 -10.55
N LEU A 41 -13.66 13.39 -11.47
CA LEU A 41 -13.75 14.28 -12.63
C LEU A 41 -13.83 15.75 -12.22
N ARG A 42 -14.44 16.05 -11.07
CA ARG A 42 -14.54 17.42 -10.54
C ARG A 42 -13.18 18.00 -10.19
N HIS A 43 -12.18 17.16 -9.95
CA HIS A 43 -10.82 17.56 -9.60
C HIS A 43 -9.87 17.62 -10.80
N CYS A 44 -10.25 17.01 -11.92
CA CYS A 44 -9.41 16.98 -13.13
C CYS A 44 -9.67 18.16 -14.07
N GLU A 45 -8.62 18.59 -14.78
CA GLU A 45 -8.68 19.41 -15.99
C GLU A 45 -9.24 18.57 -17.14
N ARG A 46 -8.72 17.34 -17.28
CA ARG A 46 -9.03 16.43 -18.37
C ARG A 46 -8.86 14.98 -17.91
N VAL A 47 -9.61 14.07 -18.53
CA VAL A 47 -9.38 12.63 -18.45
C VAL A 47 -9.09 12.10 -19.84
N VAL A 48 -8.10 11.23 -19.95
CA VAL A 48 -7.77 10.47 -21.16
C VAL A 48 -7.64 9.00 -20.82
N HIS A 49 -7.82 8.14 -21.82
CA HIS A 49 -7.90 6.70 -21.59
C HIS A 49 -6.74 5.96 -22.23
N ALA A 50 -6.10 5.10 -21.45
CA ALA A 50 -5.06 4.17 -21.87
C ALA A 50 -4.94 3.02 -20.84
N PRO A 51 -4.47 1.82 -21.24
CA PRO A 51 -4.08 0.78 -20.31
C PRO A 51 -2.98 1.29 -19.38
N ILE A 52 -3.24 1.36 -18.07
CA ILE A 52 -2.33 2.05 -17.14
C ILE A 52 -1.03 1.27 -16.91
N THR A 53 -0.99 -0.01 -17.26
CA THR A 53 0.18 -0.89 -17.15
C THR A 53 1.08 -0.85 -18.39
N ASP A 54 0.64 -0.19 -19.47
CA ASP A 54 1.39 -0.07 -20.73
C ASP A 54 2.01 1.34 -20.85
N GLY A 55 3.31 1.44 -20.57
CA GLY A 55 4.04 2.71 -20.62
C GLY A 55 3.98 3.40 -21.99
N GLN A 56 3.97 2.64 -23.09
CA GLN A 56 3.91 3.23 -24.44
C GLN A 56 2.51 3.76 -24.73
N ALA A 57 1.47 3.00 -24.39
CA ALA A 57 0.09 3.44 -24.58
C ALA A 57 -0.22 4.69 -23.74
N VAL A 58 0.29 4.77 -22.51
CA VAL A 58 0.20 5.98 -21.69
C VAL A 58 0.95 7.14 -22.35
N LEU A 59 2.21 6.92 -22.78
CA LEU A 59 3.01 7.95 -23.42
C LEU A 59 2.33 8.54 -24.66
N ASP A 60 1.72 7.69 -25.49
CA ASP A 60 1.03 8.10 -26.73
C ASP A 60 -0.12 9.08 -26.46
N VAL A 61 -0.84 8.93 -25.33
CA VAL A 61 -1.93 9.83 -24.96
C VAL A 61 -1.47 11.07 -24.20
N VAL A 62 -0.38 10.99 -23.41
CA VAL A 62 0.10 12.15 -22.65
C VAL A 62 1.05 13.06 -23.43
N LYS A 63 1.84 12.52 -24.36
CA LYS A 63 2.86 13.29 -25.08
C LYS A 63 2.28 14.48 -25.87
N PRO A 64 1.19 14.34 -26.66
CA PRO A 64 0.58 15.48 -27.33
C PRO A 64 0.07 16.55 -26.35
N LEU A 65 -0.41 16.14 -25.17
CA LEU A 65 -0.87 17.06 -24.13
C LEU A 65 0.30 17.81 -23.49
N HIS A 66 1.43 17.14 -23.30
CA HIS A 66 2.67 17.73 -22.81
C HIS A 66 3.22 18.76 -23.81
N GLU A 67 3.16 18.47 -25.11
CA GLU A 67 3.56 19.40 -26.18
C GLU A 67 2.65 20.64 -26.26
N GLU A 68 1.34 20.48 -25.99
CA GLU A 68 0.38 21.59 -25.90
C GLU A 68 0.66 22.49 -24.69
N ARG A 69 0.84 21.87 -23.52
CA ARG A 69 1.21 22.54 -22.27
C ARG A 69 1.99 21.57 -21.38
N PRO A 70 3.27 21.87 -21.09
CA PRO A 70 4.12 20.96 -20.34
C PRO A 70 3.53 20.57 -18.99
N PHE A 71 3.74 19.31 -18.63
CA PHE A 71 3.52 18.79 -17.29
C PHE A 71 4.74 19.12 -16.42
N ASP A 72 4.50 19.51 -15.18
CA ASP A 72 5.52 19.65 -14.16
C ASP A 72 5.94 18.28 -13.58
N ARG A 73 4.99 17.34 -13.50
CA ARG A 73 5.19 15.96 -13.01
C ARG A 73 4.26 14.97 -13.68
N VAL A 74 4.70 13.71 -13.72
CA VAL A 74 3.88 12.53 -14.01
C VAL A 74 3.95 11.62 -12.78
N LEU A 75 2.80 11.28 -12.21
CA LEU A 75 2.70 10.68 -10.88
C LEU A 75 1.74 9.49 -10.89
N THR A 76 1.89 8.57 -9.94
CA THR A 76 0.91 7.52 -9.68
C THR A 76 0.82 7.20 -8.19
N THR A 77 -0.35 6.71 -7.77
CA THR A 77 -0.57 6.17 -6.41
C THR A 77 -0.88 4.67 -6.41
N THR A 78 -0.90 4.04 -7.59
CA THR A 78 -1.14 2.61 -7.73
C THR A 78 0.14 1.90 -8.13
N GLU A 79 0.33 0.71 -7.57
CA GLU A 79 1.49 -0.12 -7.85
C GLU A 79 1.52 -0.61 -9.30
N PHE A 80 0.35 -0.89 -9.86
CA PHE A 80 0.20 -1.40 -11.22
C PHE A 80 0.73 -0.44 -12.28
N ALA A 81 0.69 0.86 -12.02
CA ALA A 81 1.17 1.89 -12.95
C ALA A 81 2.57 2.41 -12.60
N GLY A 82 3.27 1.83 -11.62
CA GLY A 82 4.59 2.33 -11.18
C GLY A 82 5.61 2.37 -12.32
N GLU A 83 5.83 1.23 -12.96
CA GLU A 83 6.82 1.10 -14.06
C GLU A 83 6.39 1.90 -15.30
N SER A 84 5.11 1.86 -15.69
CA SER A 84 4.60 2.61 -16.85
C SER A 84 4.66 4.13 -16.62
N THR A 85 4.39 4.60 -15.40
CA THR A 85 4.58 6.00 -15.01
C THR A 85 6.05 6.38 -15.10
N GLY A 86 6.95 5.54 -14.58
CA GLY A 86 8.39 5.77 -14.66
C GLY A 86 8.92 5.81 -16.09
N PHE A 87 8.43 4.94 -16.97
CA PHE A 87 8.74 4.96 -18.41
C PHE A 87 8.35 6.31 -19.04
N VAL A 88 7.18 6.84 -18.71
CA VAL A 88 6.70 8.14 -19.21
C VAL A 88 7.53 9.29 -18.64
N VAL A 89 7.90 9.24 -17.36
CA VAL A 89 8.79 10.20 -16.71
C VAL A 89 10.12 10.28 -17.47
N ASP A 90 10.74 9.12 -17.72
CA ASP A 90 12.02 9.01 -18.44
C ASP A 90 11.90 9.49 -19.89
N ALA A 91 10.84 9.10 -20.60
CA ALA A 91 10.61 9.47 -22.00
C ALA A 91 10.34 10.98 -22.20
N LEU A 92 9.69 11.63 -21.23
CA LEU A 92 9.44 13.07 -21.25
C LEU A 92 10.58 13.90 -20.63
N GLY A 93 11.59 13.25 -20.03
CA GLY A 93 12.70 13.93 -19.36
C GLY A 93 12.26 14.74 -18.15
N LEU A 94 11.20 14.30 -17.47
CA LEU A 94 10.64 14.97 -16.30
C LEU A 94 11.29 14.46 -15.01
N PRO A 95 11.33 15.29 -13.95
CA PRO A 95 11.62 14.79 -12.61
C PRO A 95 10.48 13.87 -12.14
N GLY A 96 10.84 12.76 -11.49
CA GLY A 96 9.88 11.81 -10.92
C GLY A 96 10.54 10.50 -10.49
N VAL A 97 9.70 9.54 -10.13
CA VAL A 97 10.11 8.15 -9.98
C VAL A 97 10.41 7.60 -11.38
N THR A 98 11.64 7.18 -11.64
CA THR A 98 12.07 6.60 -12.93
C THR A 98 11.54 5.18 -13.12
N GLU A 99 11.57 4.65 -14.35
CA GLU A 99 11.22 3.25 -14.61
C GLU A 99 12.12 2.30 -13.82
N ALA A 100 13.42 2.58 -13.78
CA ALA A 100 14.40 1.78 -13.06
C ALA A 100 14.12 1.74 -11.55
N THR A 101 13.80 2.88 -10.94
CA THR A 101 13.43 2.98 -9.51
C THR A 101 12.13 2.21 -9.23
N ALA A 102 11.10 2.39 -10.08
CA ALA A 102 9.82 1.70 -9.91
C ALA A 102 10.00 0.18 -9.99
N ARG A 103 10.77 -0.31 -10.96
CA ARG A 103 11.12 -1.73 -11.10
C ARG A 103 11.93 -2.25 -9.91
N ALA A 104 12.92 -1.47 -9.43
CA ALA A 104 13.74 -1.85 -8.28
C ALA A 104 12.92 -2.06 -6.99
N LEU A 105 11.84 -1.31 -6.83
CA LEU A 105 10.93 -1.42 -5.69
C LEU A 105 9.89 -2.54 -5.85
N LYS A 106 9.47 -2.82 -7.09
CA LYS A 106 8.46 -3.86 -7.37
C LYS A 106 9.05 -5.27 -7.45
N ASP A 107 10.21 -5.41 -8.09
CA ASP A 107 10.91 -6.69 -8.24
C ASP A 107 11.74 -7.00 -6.99
N LYS A 108 11.26 -7.96 -6.21
CA LYS A 108 11.87 -8.42 -4.97
C LYS A 108 13.27 -9.00 -5.18
N VAL A 109 13.57 -9.60 -6.33
CA VAL A 109 14.93 -10.08 -6.66
C VAL A 109 15.86 -8.88 -6.81
N LEU A 110 15.46 -7.88 -7.61
CA LEU A 110 16.26 -6.68 -7.81
C LEU A 110 16.41 -5.86 -6.52
N THR A 111 15.37 -5.77 -5.69
CA THR A 111 15.45 -5.15 -4.35
C THR A 111 16.55 -5.83 -3.53
N ARG A 112 16.58 -7.17 -3.50
CA ARG A 112 17.59 -7.91 -2.73
C ARG A 112 19.00 -7.72 -3.28
N GLU A 113 19.17 -7.76 -4.60
CA GLU A 113 20.47 -7.53 -5.25
C GLU A 113 21.03 -6.14 -4.90
N LEU A 114 20.20 -5.10 -4.93
CA LEU A 114 20.60 -3.73 -4.57
C LEU A 114 20.93 -3.63 -3.08
N LEU A 115 20.14 -4.24 -2.21
CA LEU A 115 20.43 -4.26 -0.77
C LEU A 115 21.77 -4.94 -0.46
N ASP A 116 22.07 -6.07 -1.11
CA ASP A 116 23.34 -6.79 -0.96
C ASP A 116 24.53 -5.94 -1.44
N GLN A 117 24.41 -5.29 -2.59
CA GLN A 117 25.45 -4.39 -3.14
C GLN A 117 25.81 -3.26 -2.16
N HIS A 118 24.85 -2.82 -1.35
CA HIS A 118 25.03 -1.78 -0.34
C HIS A 118 25.30 -2.34 1.07
N GLY A 119 25.35 -3.67 1.24
CA GLY A 119 25.54 -4.32 2.55
C GLY A 119 24.41 -4.03 3.53
N LEU A 120 23.17 -3.89 3.03
CA LEU A 120 21.98 -3.56 3.79
C LEU A 120 21.08 -4.79 3.94
N SER A 121 20.42 -4.92 5.09
CA SER A 121 19.35 -5.91 5.31
C SER A 121 19.67 -7.31 4.76
N PRO A 122 20.70 -8.01 5.27
CA PRO A 122 21.10 -9.32 4.75
C PRO A 122 19.95 -10.32 4.92
N VAL A 123 19.54 -10.90 3.80
CA VAL A 123 18.53 -11.95 3.68
C VAL A 123 19.03 -12.92 2.62
N ARG A 124 19.09 -14.22 2.90
CA ARG A 124 19.37 -15.24 1.88
C ARG A 124 18.18 -15.37 0.94
N TYR A 125 18.41 -15.34 -0.36
CA TYR A 125 17.39 -15.50 -1.38
C TYR A 125 17.96 -16.18 -2.62
N ARG A 126 17.07 -16.67 -3.47
CA ARG A 126 17.38 -17.20 -4.80
C ARG A 126 16.20 -16.98 -5.73
N GLN A 127 16.46 -16.52 -6.96
CA GLN A 127 15.47 -16.64 -8.02
C GLN A 127 15.42 -18.10 -8.47
N VAL A 128 14.25 -18.72 -8.34
CA VAL A 128 14.05 -20.15 -8.59
C VAL A 128 13.25 -20.36 -9.87
N LYS A 129 13.59 -21.40 -10.64
CA LYS A 129 13.02 -21.65 -11.98
C LYS A 129 12.24 -22.97 -12.07
N ASP A 130 12.42 -23.84 -11.10
CA ASP A 130 11.70 -25.10 -10.97
C ASP A 130 11.62 -25.53 -9.49
N VAL A 131 10.94 -26.65 -9.24
CA VAL A 131 10.79 -27.22 -7.90
C VAL A 131 12.10 -27.72 -7.30
N ASP A 132 13.07 -28.13 -8.12
CA ASP A 132 14.34 -28.63 -7.64
C ASP A 132 15.20 -27.46 -7.11
N ASP A 133 15.17 -26.30 -7.77
CA ASP A 133 15.77 -25.07 -7.27
C ASP A 133 15.24 -24.68 -5.87
N VAL A 134 13.93 -24.87 -5.63
CA VAL A 134 13.28 -24.61 -4.33
C VAL A 134 13.80 -25.58 -3.26
N LYS A 135 13.84 -26.88 -3.58
CA LYS A 135 14.32 -27.93 -2.66
C LYS A 135 15.80 -27.75 -2.32
N ASP A 136 16.62 -27.41 -3.32
CA ASP A 136 18.04 -27.13 -3.13
C ASP A 136 18.26 -25.90 -2.25
N PHE A 137 17.48 -24.83 -2.46
CA PHE A 137 17.57 -23.63 -1.62
C PHE A 137 17.09 -23.90 -0.19
N LEU A 138 16.02 -24.67 0.00
CA LEU A 138 15.55 -25.12 1.32
C LEU A 138 16.67 -25.88 2.07
N ALA A 139 17.34 -26.81 1.38
CA ALA A 139 18.44 -27.57 1.94
C ALA A 139 19.66 -26.69 2.28
N GLU A 140 19.99 -25.71 1.44
CA GLU A 140 21.05 -24.71 1.73
C GLU A 140 20.71 -23.86 2.96
N VAL A 141 19.45 -23.40 3.06
CA VAL A 141 18.99 -22.56 4.16
C VAL A 141 19.03 -23.32 5.48
N GLY A 142 18.66 -24.61 5.45
CA GLY A 142 18.62 -25.50 6.62
C GLY A 142 17.43 -25.22 7.56
N GLY A 143 16.39 -24.56 7.06
CA GLY A 143 15.20 -24.16 7.80
C GLY A 143 14.10 -23.67 6.86
N ARG A 144 12.97 -23.20 7.42
CA ARG A 144 11.83 -22.71 6.63
C ARG A 144 12.25 -21.63 5.62
N ILE A 145 11.69 -21.71 4.43
CA ILE A 145 11.78 -20.66 3.40
C ILE A 145 10.39 -20.15 3.03
N ILE A 146 10.35 -18.99 2.37
CA ILE A 146 9.16 -18.46 1.70
C ILE A 146 9.38 -18.52 0.20
N VAL A 147 8.43 -19.08 -0.55
CA VAL A 147 8.40 -19.04 -2.01
C VAL A 147 7.23 -18.15 -2.44
N LYS A 148 7.51 -17.14 -3.27
CA LYS A 148 6.54 -16.11 -3.67
C LYS A 148 6.85 -15.54 -5.06
N PRO A 149 5.88 -14.90 -5.74
CA PRO A 149 6.15 -14.14 -6.96
C PRO A 149 7.18 -13.03 -6.69
N ALA A 150 8.09 -12.82 -7.63
CA ALA A 150 9.10 -11.75 -7.53
C ALA A 150 8.48 -10.35 -7.59
N ASP A 151 7.37 -10.18 -8.31
CA ASP A 151 6.65 -8.93 -8.51
C ASP A 151 5.23 -8.94 -7.89
N GLY A 152 4.99 -9.86 -6.95
CA GLY A 152 3.68 -10.09 -6.34
C GLY A 152 3.25 -8.99 -5.37
N VAL A 153 1.92 -8.82 -5.25
CA VAL A 153 1.25 -7.79 -4.45
C VAL A 153 0.23 -8.42 -3.48
N ALA A 154 -0.16 -7.69 -2.43
CA ALA A 154 -1.28 -8.05 -1.53
C ALA A 154 -1.20 -9.47 -0.91
N SER A 155 0.02 -9.92 -0.60
CA SER A 155 0.32 -11.27 -0.09
C SER A 155 -0.16 -12.42 -0.98
N LEU A 156 -0.42 -12.18 -2.28
CA LEU A 156 -0.85 -13.21 -3.20
C LEU A 156 0.28 -14.22 -3.47
N HIS A 157 -0.07 -15.51 -3.38
CA HIS A 157 0.83 -16.65 -3.62
C HIS A 157 2.10 -16.64 -2.76
N VAL A 158 1.98 -16.27 -1.48
CA VAL A 158 3.07 -16.38 -0.51
C VAL A 158 3.00 -17.74 0.19
N HIS A 159 3.96 -18.61 -0.09
CA HIS A 159 3.97 -20.00 0.39
C HIS A 159 5.12 -20.25 1.38
N PRO A 160 4.84 -20.55 2.66
CA PRO A 160 5.85 -21.10 3.56
C PRO A 160 6.16 -22.54 3.16
N VAL A 161 7.44 -22.91 3.18
CA VAL A 161 7.93 -24.24 2.80
C VAL A 161 8.84 -24.77 3.91
N ASP A 162 8.42 -25.85 4.55
CA ASP A 162 9.17 -26.54 5.62
C ASP A 162 9.81 -27.86 5.14
N GLY A 163 9.38 -28.37 3.97
CA GLY A 163 9.87 -29.61 3.40
C GLY A 163 9.51 -29.79 1.92
N ASP A 164 9.99 -30.88 1.35
CA ASP A 164 9.83 -31.19 -0.09
C ASP A 164 8.37 -31.21 -0.57
N ALA A 165 7.43 -31.67 0.27
CA ALA A 165 6.01 -31.70 -0.07
C ALA A 165 5.42 -30.29 -0.18
N ASP A 166 5.83 -29.37 0.70
CA ASP A 166 5.40 -27.98 0.61
C ASP A 166 6.02 -27.30 -0.61
N ALA A 167 7.28 -27.63 -0.95
CA ALA A 167 7.95 -27.11 -2.13
C ALA A 167 7.22 -27.51 -3.43
N GLU A 168 6.82 -28.78 -3.54
CA GLU A 168 6.00 -29.27 -4.66
C GLU A 168 4.65 -28.57 -4.74
N HIS A 169 3.98 -28.39 -3.59
CA HIS A 169 2.68 -27.71 -3.54
C HIS A 169 2.80 -26.23 -3.93
N ALA A 170 3.77 -25.51 -3.36
CA ALA A 170 4.02 -24.11 -3.67
C ALA A 170 4.34 -23.90 -5.14
N TRP A 171 5.23 -24.73 -5.70
CA TRP A 171 5.61 -24.65 -7.11
C TRP A 171 4.44 -24.93 -8.05
N GLN A 172 3.61 -25.93 -7.75
CA GLN A 172 2.41 -26.21 -8.53
C GLN A 172 1.41 -25.03 -8.47
N ALA A 173 1.16 -24.48 -7.28
CA ALA A 173 0.25 -23.35 -7.11
C ALA A 173 0.70 -22.10 -7.90
N LEU A 174 2.01 -21.83 -7.95
CA LEU A 174 2.59 -20.72 -8.71
C LEU A 174 2.51 -20.95 -10.23
N GLN A 175 2.67 -22.18 -10.70
CA GLN A 175 2.46 -22.53 -12.11
C GLN A 175 0.99 -22.40 -12.52
N ASP A 176 0.07 -22.87 -11.67
CA ASP A 176 -1.36 -22.78 -11.91
C ASP A 176 -1.84 -21.32 -11.98
N ALA A 177 -1.14 -20.43 -11.27
CA ALA A 177 -1.36 -18.98 -11.28
C ALA A 177 -0.58 -18.24 -12.38
N GLU A 178 0.14 -18.96 -13.25
CA GLU A 178 0.94 -18.42 -14.36
C GLU A 178 1.97 -17.37 -13.92
N VAL A 179 2.54 -17.54 -12.73
CA VAL A 179 3.56 -16.62 -12.18
C VAL A 179 4.84 -16.72 -13.00
N ALA A 180 5.25 -15.59 -13.59
CA ALA A 180 6.37 -15.55 -14.53
C ALA A 180 7.75 -15.58 -13.86
N SER A 181 7.88 -15.03 -12.64
CA SER A 181 9.15 -14.94 -11.91
C SER A 181 8.92 -15.28 -10.44
N VAL A 182 9.72 -16.18 -9.90
CA VAL A 182 9.58 -16.69 -8.53
C VAL A 182 10.87 -16.48 -7.76
N ILE A 183 10.73 -16.02 -6.51
CA ILE A 183 11.82 -15.87 -5.56
C ILE A 183 11.57 -16.78 -4.35
N ALA A 184 12.63 -17.44 -3.89
CA ALA A 184 12.69 -18.10 -2.60
C ALA A 184 13.55 -17.26 -1.65
N GLU A 185 13.07 -17.02 -0.43
CA GLU A 185 13.78 -16.28 0.63
C GLU A 185 13.85 -17.11 1.91
N GLU A 186 14.90 -16.93 2.71
CA GLU A 186 14.87 -17.49 4.07
C GLU A 186 13.71 -16.88 4.88
N TYR A 187 13.12 -17.69 5.75
CA TYR A 187 12.04 -17.22 6.60
C TYR A 187 12.56 -16.21 7.64
N LEU A 188 11.99 -15.01 7.61
CA LEU A 188 12.26 -13.97 8.59
C LEU A 188 11.27 -14.14 9.77
N ASP A 189 11.80 -14.51 10.93
CA ASP A 189 11.01 -14.72 12.14
C ASP A 189 10.93 -13.43 12.97
N GLY A 190 9.73 -12.88 13.11
CA GLY A 190 9.45 -11.67 13.87
C GLY A 190 8.14 -10.98 13.46
N PRO A 191 7.69 -9.98 14.22
CA PRO A 191 6.53 -9.18 13.83
C PRO A 191 6.85 -8.32 12.61
N VAL A 192 5.88 -8.21 11.70
CA VAL A 192 5.93 -7.29 10.57
C VAL A 192 5.49 -5.90 11.02
N VAL A 193 6.23 -4.89 10.61
CA VAL A 193 5.91 -3.47 10.79
C VAL A 193 6.21 -2.73 9.49
N SER A 194 5.64 -1.55 9.32
CA SER A 194 5.98 -0.68 8.19
C SER A 194 6.48 0.68 8.63
N VAL A 195 7.17 1.34 7.71
CA VAL A 195 7.56 2.75 7.80
C VAL A 195 7.08 3.46 6.54
N ASP A 196 6.15 4.39 6.71
CA ASP A 196 5.72 5.32 5.66
C ASP A 196 6.67 6.51 5.64
N SER A 197 7.27 6.79 4.48
CA SER A 197 8.21 7.89 4.31
C SER A 197 7.81 8.79 3.14
N PHE A 198 8.38 9.99 3.11
CA PHE A 198 8.27 10.87 1.96
C PHE A 198 9.65 11.39 1.54
N SER A 199 9.90 11.36 0.24
CA SER A 199 11.18 11.71 -0.37
C SER A 199 11.06 13.01 -1.16
N HIS A 200 12.07 13.87 -1.10
CA HIS A 200 12.18 15.03 -1.97
C HIS A 200 13.64 15.42 -2.18
N ALA A 201 14.06 15.55 -3.43
CA ALA A 201 15.44 15.86 -3.81
C ALA A 201 16.47 14.92 -3.15
N GLY A 202 16.15 13.62 -3.07
CA GLY A 202 17.00 12.59 -2.46
C GLY A 202 17.02 12.61 -0.93
N ARG A 203 16.31 13.53 -0.26
CA ARG A 203 16.13 13.46 1.20
C ARG A 203 14.92 12.60 1.52
N HIS A 204 15.15 11.55 2.30
CA HIS A 204 14.12 10.64 2.78
C HIS A 204 13.71 10.96 4.20
N LEU A 205 12.41 11.16 4.43
CA LEU A 205 11.85 11.42 5.76
C LEU A 205 10.90 10.29 6.17
N PRO A 206 11.30 9.40 7.09
CA PRO A 206 10.38 8.52 7.80
C PRO A 206 9.34 9.32 8.58
N ILE A 207 8.06 8.99 8.44
CA ILE A 207 6.94 9.73 9.03
C ILE A 207 6.07 8.80 9.87
N GLY A 208 5.42 7.84 9.22
CA GLY A 208 4.51 6.91 9.86
C GLY A 208 5.22 5.60 10.17
N TYR A 209 4.79 4.92 11.23
CA TYR A 209 5.18 3.53 11.48
C TYR A 209 4.00 2.74 12.02
N SER A 210 3.72 1.58 11.43
CA SER A 210 2.47 0.85 11.65
C SER A 210 2.72 -0.62 12.00
N GLU A 211 1.83 -1.19 12.83
CA GLU A 211 1.81 -2.62 13.16
C GLU A 211 0.56 -3.28 12.61
N TYR A 212 0.67 -4.58 12.37
CA TYR A 212 -0.35 -5.37 11.72
C TYR A 212 -0.77 -6.57 12.57
N ARG A 213 -2.03 -6.99 12.43
CA ARG A 213 -2.45 -8.36 12.77
C ARG A 213 -2.72 -9.12 11.48
N MET A 214 -2.21 -10.35 11.42
CA MET A 214 -2.31 -11.23 10.26
C MET A 214 -2.82 -12.61 10.64
N ASN A 215 -3.38 -13.34 9.67
CA ASN A 215 -3.56 -14.80 9.77
C ASN A 215 -2.30 -15.57 9.35
N ASP A 216 -2.44 -16.90 9.37
CA ASP A 216 -1.50 -17.89 8.85
C ASP A 216 -1.20 -17.77 7.34
N LYS A 217 -1.97 -16.95 6.61
CA LYS A 217 -1.78 -16.62 5.18
C LYS A 217 -1.21 -15.22 4.95
N TYR A 218 -0.74 -14.55 6.02
CA TYR A 218 -0.15 -13.21 5.94
C TYR A 218 -1.12 -12.12 5.44
N VAL A 219 -2.43 -12.32 5.63
CA VAL A 219 -3.44 -11.32 5.32
C VAL A 219 -3.53 -10.31 6.45
N GLU A 220 -3.20 -9.07 6.17
CA GLU A 220 -3.24 -7.96 7.13
C GLU A 220 -4.67 -7.40 7.26
N TRP A 221 -5.39 -7.79 8.31
CA TRP A 221 -6.78 -7.35 8.51
C TRP A 221 -6.92 -6.33 9.67
N GLU A 222 -5.85 -6.05 10.40
CA GLU A 222 -5.79 -4.94 11.37
C GLU A 222 -4.55 -4.12 11.12
N VAL A 223 -4.68 -2.79 11.12
CA VAL A 223 -3.55 -1.86 11.08
C VAL A 223 -3.67 -0.89 12.24
N SER A 224 -2.56 -0.59 12.91
CA SER A 224 -2.50 0.39 14.00
C SER A 224 -1.26 1.26 13.90
N THR A 225 -1.43 2.56 14.15
CA THR A 225 -0.40 3.59 13.95
C THR A 225 -0.49 4.61 15.11
N PRO A 226 0.60 4.96 15.82
CA PRO A 226 1.95 4.43 15.69
C PRO A 226 2.06 2.96 16.16
N SER A 227 2.96 2.19 15.56
CA SER A 227 3.30 0.84 16.04
C SER A 227 3.96 0.89 17.40
N ARG A 228 3.42 0.14 18.36
CA ARG A 228 4.01 -0.05 19.69
C ARG A 228 5.15 -1.06 19.65
N VAL A 229 5.05 -2.04 18.75
CA VAL A 229 6.08 -3.07 18.54
C VAL A 229 7.32 -2.52 17.85
N ALA A 230 7.18 -1.49 16.99
CA ALA A 230 8.31 -0.83 16.33
C ALA A 230 9.07 0.14 17.25
N VAL A 231 8.45 0.67 18.32
CA VAL A 231 9.06 1.68 19.21
C VAL A 231 10.48 1.32 19.66
N PRO A 232 10.77 0.09 20.13
CA PRO A 232 12.12 -0.29 20.55
C PRO A 232 13.16 -0.34 19.41
N HIS A 233 12.70 -0.33 18.16
CA HIS A 233 13.52 -0.49 16.94
C HIS A 233 13.54 0.75 16.05
N LEU A 234 12.93 1.86 16.46
CA LEU A 234 12.78 3.06 15.62
C LEU A 234 14.10 3.61 15.10
N ASP A 235 15.14 3.68 15.94
CA ASP A 235 16.46 4.17 15.51
C ASP A 235 17.04 3.30 14.38
N ALA A 236 16.87 1.98 14.47
CA ALA A 236 17.35 1.05 13.44
C ALA A 236 16.50 1.14 12.16
N LEU A 237 15.17 1.23 12.29
CA LEU A 237 14.25 1.39 11.17
C LEU A 237 14.52 2.72 10.44
N PHE A 238 14.58 3.84 11.16
CA PHE A 238 14.77 5.17 10.59
C PHE A 238 16.19 5.37 10.05
N ALA A 239 17.17 4.59 10.48
CA ALA A 239 18.49 4.55 9.87
C ALA A 239 18.55 3.64 8.62
N LEU A 240 17.74 2.58 8.55
CA LEU A 240 17.71 1.63 7.45
C LEU A 240 16.86 2.17 6.28
N THR A 241 15.70 2.77 6.55
CA THR A 241 14.76 3.21 5.51
C THR A 241 15.40 4.19 4.51
N PRO A 242 16.07 5.28 4.91
CA PRO A 242 16.73 6.18 3.96
C PRO A 242 17.77 5.46 3.09
N LYS A 243 18.55 4.54 3.67
CA LYS A 243 19.59 3.80 2.94
C LYS A 243 18.99 2.83 1.92
N LEU A 244 17.88 2.19 2.26
CA LEU A 244 17.09 1.38 1.32
C LEU A 244 16.61 2.25 0.15
N LEU A 245 16.04 3.43 0.44
CA LEU A 245 15.49 4.32 -0.58
C LEU A 245 16.58 4.93 -1.48
N ASP A 246 17.76 5.23 -0.91
CA ASP A 246 18.96 5.61 -1.66
C ASP A 246 19.42 4.46 -2.59
N ALA A 247 19.48 3.22 -2.07
CA ALA A 247 19.95 2.05 -2.83
C ALA A 247 19.09 1.72 -4.05
N VAL A 248 17.76 1.92 -3.95
CA VAL A 248 16.83 1.75 -5.08
C VAL A 248 16.71 2.99 -5.97
N GLY A 249 17.40 4.09 -5.61
CA GLY A 249 17.43 5.33 -6.38
C GLY A 249 16.16 6.16 -6.31
N LEU A 250 15.37 6.06 -5.24
CA LEU A 250 14.21 6.93 -5.05
C LEU A 250 14.68 8.35 -4.75
N THR A 251 14.08 9.36 -5.36
CA THR A 251 14.49 10.77 -5.14
C THR A 251 13.33 11.67 -4.75
N GLU A 252 12.10 11.35 -5.16
CA GLU A 252 10.90 12.08 -4.80
C GLU A 252 9.68 11.15 -4.65
N GLY A 253 8.71 11.60 -3.87
CA GLY A 253 7.43 10.91 -3.68
C GLY A 253 7.36 10.07 -2.40
N PRO A 254 6.18 9.50 -2.11
CA PRO A 254 5.97 8.65 -0.94
C PRO A 254 6.65 7.29 -1.11
N SER A 255 6.98 6.66 0.00
CA SER A 255 7.30 5.24 0.03
C SER A 255 6.62 4.54 1.20
N HIS A 256 6.25 3.29 0.97
CA HIS A 256 5.79 2.37 2.00
C HIS A 256 6.77 1.20 2.06
N SER A 257 7.49 1.06 3.17
CA SER A 257 8.49 0.00 3.35
C SER A 257 8.09 -0.89 4.52
N GLU A 258 8.04 -2.20 4.29
CA GLU A 258 7.73 -3.21 5.29
C GLU A 258 8.99 -3.89 5.79
N PHE A 259 8.99 -4.25 7.07
CA PHE A 259 10.12 -4.84 7.76
C PHE A 259 9.66 -5.98 8.66
N VAL A 260 10.46 -7.04 8.74
CA VAL A 260 10.34 -8.03 9.80
C VAL A 260 11.32 -7.67 10.92
N LEU A 261 10.84 -7.54 12.15
CA LEU A 261 11.67 -7.30 13.33
C LEU A 261 12.25 -8.62 13.84
N THR A 262 13.36 -9.04 13.24
CA THR A 262 14.04 -10.28 13.63
C THR A 262 14.84 -10.11 14.92
N LYS A 263 15.26 -11.24 15.52
CA LYS A 263 16.22 -11.25 16.64
C LYS A 263 17.53 -10.50 16.35
N ASP A 264 17.92 -10.41 15.07
CA ASP A 264 19.15 -9.78 14.59
C ASP A 264 18.90 -8.36 14.03
N GLY A 265 17.78 -7.75 14.40
CA GLY A 265 17.32 -6.43 13.97
C GLY A 265 16.34 -6.45 12.79
N PRO A 266 15.86 -5.27 12.35
CA PRO A 266 14.93 -5.18 11.23
C PRO A 266 15.56 -5.71 9.94
N ARG A 267 14.74 -6.37 9.13
CA ARG A 267 15.06 -6.80 7.76
C ARG A 267 13.96 -6.28 6.83
N VAL A 268 14.35 -5.69 5.70
CA VAL A 268 13.45 -5.23 4.65
C VAL A 268 12.67 -6.44 4.15
N LEU A 269 11.35 -6.39 4.23
CA LEU A 269 10.46 -7.38 3.65
C LEU A 269 10.16 -7.01 2.20
N GLU A 270 9.67 -5.78 1.98
CA GLU A 270 9.42 -5.17 0.68
C GLU A 270 9.32 -3.64 0.80
N SER A 271 9.31 -2.93 -0.32
CA SER A 271 9.17 -1.47 -0.34
C SER A 271 8.59 -0.98 -1.66
N HIS A 272 7.73 0.04 -1.63
CA HIS A 272 7.07 0.56 -2.83
C HIS A 272 7.07 2.09 -2.87
N ALA A 273 7.20 2.69 -4.06
CA ALA A 273 7.13 4.15 -4.28
C ALA A 273 5.69 4.67 -4.37
N ARG A 274 4.85 4.31 -3.41
CA ARG A 274 3.44 4.72 -3.33
C ARG A 274 3.01 4.92 -1.89
N LEU A 275 1.84 5.52 -1.73
CA LEU A 275 1.11 5.53 -0.47
C LEU A 275 0.68 4.10 -0.10
N ALA A 276 0.67 3.78 1.19
CA ALA A 276 0.24 2.46 1.64
C ALA A 276 -1.26 2.21 1.42
N GLY A 277 -1.61 0.93 1.40
CA GLY A 277 -2.99 0.47 1.37
C GLY A 277 -3.70 0.62 2.71
N SER A 278 -4.86 -0.02 2.83
CA SER A 278 -5.59 -0.22 4.10
C SER A 278 -5.82 1.03 4.95
N GLY A 279 -5.87 2.21 4.32
CA GLY A 279 -6.16 3.48 5.01
C GLY A 279 -4.97 4.08 5.75
N ALA A 280 -3.75 3.54 5.59
CA ALA A 280 -2.58 4.03 6.32
C ALA A 280 -2.33 5.55 6.15
N PRO A 281 -2.51 6.19 4.97
CA PRO A 281 -2.37 7.64 4.86
C PRO A 281 -3.26 8.41 5.84
N GLU A 282 -4.49 7.94 6.06
CA GLU A 282 -5.42 8.52 7.03
C GLU A 282 -5.01 8.21 8.47
N LEU A 283 -4.51 6.99 8.75
CA LEU A 283 -3.97 6.64 10.07
C LEU A 283 -2.76 7.51 10.42
N VAL A 284 -1.84 7.73 9.48
CA VAL A 284 -0.68 8.62 9.63
C VAL A 284 -1.13 10.06 9.86
N ARG A 285 -2.14 10.53 9.13
CA ARG A 285 -2.71 11.88 9.33
C ARG A 285 -3.23 12.05 10.76
N ARG A 286 -3.99 11.08 11.26
CA ARG A 286 -4.54 11.11 12.63
C ARG A 286 -3.46 10.99 13.71
N ALA A 287 -2.49 10.11 13.51
CA ALA A 287 -1.46 9.80 14.50
C ALA A 287 -0.30 10.81 14.55
N PHE A 288 0.07 11.41 13.41
CA PHE A 288 1.25 12.28 13.29
C PHE A 288 0.92 13.71 12.80
N GLY A 289 -0.34 13.98 12.42
CA GLY A 289 -0.75 15.28 11.90
C GLY A 289 -0.26 15.58 10.48
N VAL A 290 0.31 14.59 9.78
CA VAL A 290 0.87 14.75 8.43
C VAL A 290 -0.04 14.13 7.38
N ASN A 291 -0.47 14.93 6.41
CA ASN A 291 -1.32 14.49 5.30
C ASN A 291 -0.46 14.06 4.10
N LEU A 292 -0.19 12.76 3.98
CA LEU A 292 0.62 12.20 2.89
C LEU A 292 -0.06 12.33 1.51
N ASP A 293 -1.39 12.25 1.43
CA ASP A 293 -2.14 12.47 0.19
C ASP A 293 -1.94 13.89 -0.34
N ARG A 294 -1.94 14.89 0.55
CA ARG A 294 -1.63 16.28 0.17
C ARG A 294 -0.18 16.41 -0.29
N MET A 295 0.75 15.90 0.50
CA MET A 295 2.19 15.98 0.20
C MET A 295 2.53 15.36 -1.16
N PHE A 296 1.84 14.28 -1.54
CA PHE A 296 1.99 13.59 -2.83
C PHE A 296 1.92 14.56 -4.02
N LEU A 297 0.99 15.52 -4.00
CA LEU A 297 0.91 16.56 -5.03
C LEU A 297 1.77 17.78 -4.73
N THR A 298 1.80 18.23 -3.48
CA THR A 298 2.31 19.58 -3.15
C THR A 298 3.81 19.65 -3.01
N VAL A 299 4.46 18.60 -2.46
CA VAL A 299 5.91 18.60 -2.21
C VAL A 299 6.71 18.56 -3.52
N PRO A 300 6.41 17.69 -4.51
CA PRO A 300 7.09 17.70 -5.80
C PRO A 300 7.02 19.05 -6.54
N LEU A 301 5.92 19.78 -6.37
CA LEU A 301 5.66 21.08 -6.99
C LEU A 301 6.20 22.27 -6.19
N GLY A 302 6.77 22.03 -5.00
CA GLY A 302 7.27 23.08 -4.10
C GLY A 302 6.16 23.97 -3.51
N ILE A 303 4.92 23.49 -3.47
CA ILE A 303 3.79 24.17 -2.83
C ILE A 303 3.90 24.02 -1.31
N ASP A 304 4.15 22.80 -0.86
CA ASP A 304 4.53 22.50 0.53
C ASP A 304 6.01 22.08 0.56
N THR A 305 6.61 22.11 1.74
CA THR A 305 7.98 21.64 1.95
C THR A 305 7.96 20.31 2.70
N LEU A 306 8.92 19.43 2.40
CA LEU A 306 9.15 18.23 3.19
C LEU A 306 9.58 18.66 4.61
N PRO A 307 8.96 18.17 5.70
CA PRO A 307 9.31 18.57 7.06
C PRO A 307 10.80 18.32 7.36
N GLU A 308 11.42 19.20 8.16
CA GLU A 308 12.87 19.11 8.44
C GLU A 308 13.23 17.83 9.21
N THR A 309 12.36 17.42 10.14
CA THR A 309 12.53 16.22 10.97
C THR A 309 11.28 15.35 10.94
N SER A 310 11.45 14.06 11.24
CA SER A 310 10.33 13.15 11.45
C SER A 310 9.42 13.67 12.58
N PRO A 311 8.08 13.69 12.38
CA PRO A 311 7.16 14.16 13.40
C PRO A 311 7.07 13.17 14.57
N ALA A 312 6.87 13.70 15.78
CA ALA A 312 6.45 12.87 16.91
C ALA A 312 4.95 12.53 16.79
N PRO A 313 4.50 11.37 17.30
CA PRO A 313 3.08 11.07 17.39
C PRO A 313 2.34 12.11 18.23
N ILE A 314 1.17 12.53 17.77
CA ILE A 314 0.22 13.42 18.46
C ILE A 314 -1.02 12.66 18.98
N GLY A 315 -1.13 11.37 18.63
CA GLY A 315 -2.22 10.49 19.01
C GLY A 315 -1.99 9.08 18.47
N GLY A 316 -3.06 8.29 18.42
CA GLY A 316 -3.08 7.00 17.73
C GLY A 316 -4.28 6.86 16.81
N ALA A 317 -4.17 5.94 15.86
CA ALA A 317 -5.22 5.56 14.95
C ALA A 317 -5.15 4.05 14.65
N ALA A 318 -6.30 3.44 14.42
CA ALA A 318 -6.42 2.04 14.11
C ALA A 318 -7.54 1.78 13.10
N VAL A 319 -7.39 0.76 12.28
CA VAL A 319 -8.44 0.21 11.41
C VAL A 319 -8.54 -1.30 11.62
N ARG A 320 -9.77 -1.81 11.62
CA ARG A 320 -10.11 -3.23 11.71
C ARG A 320 -11.03 -3.58 10.56
N PHE A 321 -10.65 -4.54 9.73
CA PHE A 321 -11.56 -5.08 8.74
C PHE A 321 -12.47 -6.12 9.37
N PHE A 322 -13.74 -6.15 8.97
CA PHE A 322 -14.64 -7.21 9.39
C PHE A 322 -14.26 -8.52 8.68
N THR A 323 -14.00 -9.57 9.46
CA THR A 323 -13.60 -10.90 8.97
C THR A 323 -14.59 -11.99 9.37
N PRO A 324 -15.86 -11.93 8.93
CA PRO A 324 -16.84 -12.96 9.27
C PRO A 324 -16.54 -14.30 8.60
N GLU A 325 -17.12 -15.38 9.13
CA GLU A 325 -16.99 -16.72 8.56
C GLU A 325 -17.47 -16.76 7.10
N PRO A 326 -16.75 -17.43 6.18
CA PRO A 326 -17.14 -17.50 4.78
C PRO A 326 -18.53 -18.14 4.60
N GLY A 327 -19.33 -17.59 3.70
CA GLY A 327 -20.71 -18.05 3.48
C GLY A 327 -21.64 -16.94 3.02
N THR A 328 -22.94 -17.20 3.05
CA THR A 328 -23.95 -16.19 2.69
C THR A 328 -24.37 -15.43 3.94
N VAL A 329 -24.31 -14.10 3.94
CA VAL A 329 -24.75 -13.28 5.08
C VAL A 329 -26.24 -13.47 5.33
N SER A 330 -26.59 -14.02 6.50
CA SER A 330 -27.96 -14.21 6.96
C SER A 330 -28.46 -13.06 7.84
N ALA A 331 -27.56 -12.38 8.55
CA ALA A 331 -27.88 -11.22 9.38
C ALA A 331 -26.66 -10.31 9.59
N VAL A 332 -26.92 -9.01 9.77
CA VAL A 332 -25.96 -8.03 10.27
C VAL A 332 -26.60 -7.28 11.44
N GLU A 333 -26.02 -7.39 12.63
CA GLU A 333 -26.51 -6.77 13.85
C GLU A 333 -25.53 -5.68 14.29
N VAL A 334 -26.05 -4.47 14.53
CA VAL A 334 -25.26 -3.32 14.99
C VAL A 334 -25.81 -2.91 16.35
N GLU A 335 -25.00 -3.05 17.40
CA GLU A 335 -25.40 -2.65 18.74
C GLU A 335 -25.43 -1.12 18.88
N ASP A 336 -26.27 -0.61 19.78
CA ASP A 336 -26.35 0.82 20.08
C ASP A 336 -24.98 1.36 20.55
N GLY A 337 -24.57 2.48 19.95
CA GLY A 337 -23.26 3.08 20.20
C GLY A 337 -22.09 2.19 19.77
N ALA A 338 -22.25 1.43 18.69
CA ALA A 338 -21.16 0.73 18.02
C ALA A 338 -20.05 1.69 17.58
N ALA A 339 -20.41 2.81 16.95
CA ALA A 339 -19.51 3.87 16.53
C ALA A 339 -20.23 5.23 16.58
N ASP A 340 -19.48 6.33 16.53
CA ASP A 340 -20.07 7.68 16.44
C ASP A 340 -20.81 7.85 15.10
N VAL A 341 -20.28 7.22 14.05
CA VAL A 341 -20.89 7.19 12.72
C VAL A 341 -20.83 5.77 12.16
N VAL A 342 -21.98 5.26 11.73
CA VAL A 342 -22.08 4.00 10.98
C VAL A 342 -22.62 4.30 9.58
N ARG A 343 -21.98 3.71 8.56
CA ARG A 343 -22.44 3.70 7.17
C ARG A 343 -22.65 2.27 6.70
N THR A 344 -23.63 2.08 5.82
CA THR A 344 -23.88 0.79 5.17
C THR A 344 -23.94 1.02 3.67
N LEU A 345 -23.18 0.23 2.91
CA LEU A 345 -23.28 0.25 1.45
C LEU A 345 -24.68 -0.23 1.02
N PRO A 346 -25.34 0.49 0.09
CA PRO A 346 -26.57 0.04 -0.53
C PRO A 346 -26.47 -1.37 -1.11
N LYS A 347 -27.54 -2.14 -1.00
CA LYS A 347 -27.58 -3.51 -1.53
C LYS A 347 -27.33 -3.52 -3.05
N GLY A 348 -26.40 -4.36 -3.49
CA GLY A 348 -26.03 -4.52 -4.89
C GLY A 348 -24.99 -3.51 -5.39
N GLU A 349 -24.55 -2.59 -4.54
CA GLU A 349 -23.45 -1.68 -4.86
C GLU A 349 -22.11 -2.39 -4.66
N VAL A 350 -21.23 -2.30 -5.65
CA VAL A 350 -19.84 -2.76 -5.56
C VAL A 350 -18.97 -1.50 -5.49
N PRO A 351 -18.26 -1.27 -4.38
CA PRO A 351 -17.47 -0.07 -4.23
C PRO A 351 -16.27 -0.10 -5.20
N LEU A 352 -16.00 1.02 -5.86
CA LEU A 352 -14.82 1.17 -6.73
C LEU A 352 -13.53 1.43 -5.95
N VAL A 353 -13.64 1.63 -4.63
CA VAL A 353 -12.52 1.81 -3.71
C VAL A 353 -12.60 0.81 -2.55
N PHE A 354 -11.44 0.42 -2.04
CA PHE A 354 -11.33 -0.56 -0.96
C PHE A 354 -11.89 -0.07 0.39
N LEU A 355 -11.83 1.25 0.64
CA LEU A 355 -12.35 1.89 1.86
C LEU A 355 -13.39 2.95 1.50
N PRO A 356 -14.64 2.56 1.17
CA PRO A 356 -15.70 3.51 0.87
C PRO A 356 -16.01 4.39 2.09
N TYR A 357 -16.51 5.61 1.85
CA TYR A 357 -16.84 6.63 2.87
C TYR A 357 -15.68 7.16 3.73
N LEU A 358 -14.43 6.73 3.53
CA LEU A 358 -13.29 7.15 4.36
C LEU A 358 -13.17 8.67 4.52
N HIS A 359 -13.41 9.41 3.43
CA HIS A 359 -13.36 10.88 3.40
C HIS A 359 -14.40 11.56 4.29
N GLU A 360 -15.51 10.90 4.63
CA GLU A 360 -16.54 11.42 5.54
C GLU A 360 -16.08 11.37 7.01
N PHE A 361 -15.07 10.56 7.33
CA PHE A 361 -14.68 10.27 8.71
C PHE A 361 -13.53 11.11 9.23
N THR A 362 -13.00 12.05 8.43
CA THR A 362 -11.81 12.85 8.74
C THR A 362 -11.76 13.41 10.18
N GLU A 363 -12.91 13.82 10.73
CA GLU A 363 -13.04 14.39 12.08
C GLU A 363 -13.85 13.50 13.05
N VAL A 364 -14.11 12.25 12.68
CA VAL A 364 -14.87 11.29 13.48
C VAL A 364 -13.90 10.44 14.30
N GLU A 365 -14.12 10.36 15.62
CA GLU A 365 -13.27 9.59 16.51
C GLU A 365 -13.43 8.09 16.25
N VAL A 366 -14.66 7.57 16.19
CA VAL A 366 -14.94 6.17 15.87
C VAL A 366 -15.96 6.07 14.75
N ALA A 367 -15.59 5.45 13.63
CA ALA A 367 -16.46 5.24 12.47
C ALA A 367 -16.49 3.78 12.05
N ALA A 368 -17.62 3.33 11.50
CA ALA A 368 -17.78 2.00 10.93
C ALA A 368 -18.46 2.04 9.56
N VAL A 369 -18.02 1.17 8.66
CA VAL A 369 -18.62 0.94 7.34
C VAL A 369 -18.94 -0.52 7.19
N ILE A 370 -20.20 -0.82 6.91
CA ILE A 370 -20.69 -2.17 6.62
C ILE A 370 -20.86 -2.29 5.11
N SER A 371 -20.10 -3.20 4.50
CA SER A 371 -20.08 -3.36 3.05
C SER A 371 -20.83 -4.59 2.55
N LYS A 372 -21.19 -5.52 3.43
CA LYS A 372 -21.98 -6.72 3.09
C LYS A 372 -23.38 -6.66 3.70
N ASN A 373 -24.37 -6.89 2.84
CA ASN A 373 -25.79 -6.94 3.18
C ASN A 373 -26.27 -8.39 3.28
N VAL A 374 -27.47 -8.59 3.85
CA VAL A 374 -28.13 -9.89 3.87
C VAL A 374 -28.34 -10.42 2.44
N GLY A 375 -27.83 -11.63 2.20
CA GLY A 375 -27.78 -12.32 0.92
C GLY A 375 -26.46 -12.17 0.16
N ASP A 376 -25.55 -11.30 0.60
CA ASP A 376 -24.23 -11.17 -0.03
C ASP A 376 -23.30 -12.31 0.41
N VAL A 377 -22.36 -12.67 -0.45
CA VAL A 377 -21.37 -13.71 -0.17
C VAL A 377 -20.12 -13.11 0.46
N VAL A 378 -19.66 -13.73 1.54
CA VAL A 378 -18.35 -13.51 2.17
C VAL A 378 -17.38 -14.57 1.64
N PRO A 379 -16.29 -14.18 0.96
CA PRO A 379 -15.29 -15.13 0.49
C PRO A 379 -14.41 -15.64 1.66
N PRO A 380 -13.68 -16.75 1.48
CA PRO A 380 -12.56 -17.10 2.33
C PRO A 380 -11.52 -15.98 2.37
N LEU A 381 -10.93 -15.72 3.54
CA LEU A 381 -9.92 -14.67 3.72
C LEU A 381 -8.53 -15.19 3.30
N LEU A 382 -8.19 -15.04 2.03
CA LEU A 382 -6.94 -15.52 1.41
C LEU A 382 -5.98 -14.39 1.06
N THR A 383 -6.49 -13.19 0.78
CA THR A 383 -5.74 -11.97 0.53
C THR A 383 -6.43 -10.77 1.20
N VAL A 384 -5.73 -9.64 1.34
CA VAL A 384 -6.32 -8.38 1.82
C VAL A 384 -7.50 -7.94 0.94
N ALA A 385 -7.51 -8.31 -0.35
CA ALA A 385 -8.64 -8.03 -1.23
C ALA A 385 -9.95 -8.73 -0.79
N ASP A 386 -9.89 -9.77 0.05
CA ASP A 386 -11.04 -10.48 0.60
C ASP A 386 -11.64 -9.80 1.85
N CYS A 387 -11.02 -8.72 2.36
CA CYS A 387 -11.55 -7.88 3.44
C CYS A 387 -12.73 -7.01 2.97
N VAL A 388 -13.77 -7.64 2.43
CA VAL A 388 -14.87 -6.99 1.70
C VAL A 388 -16.10 -6.71 2.55
N SER A 389 -16.10 -7.12 3.82
CA SER A 389 -17.25 -6.97 4.73
C SER A 389 -17.38 -5.58 5.32
N GLY A 390 -16.35 -4.74 5.13
CA GLY A 390 -16.27 -3.38 5.63
C GLY A 390 -15.22 -3.25 6.72
N TYR A 391 -15.25 -2.14 7.46
CA TYR A 391 -14.21 -1.81 8.43
C TYR A 391 -14.71 -0.91 9.56
N VAL A 392 -13.98 -0.93 10.67
CA VAL A 392 -14.03 0.07 11.74
C VAL A 392 -12.73 0.85 11.74
N MET A 393 -12.80 2.15 11.97
CA MET A 393 -11.63 3.00 12.19
C MET A 393 -11.82 3.82 13.45
N ALA A 394 -10.75 3.98 14.24
CA ALA A 394 -10.76 4.78 15.44
C ALA A 394 -9.51 5.67 15.57
N SER A 395 -9.68 6.82 16.21
CA SER A 395 -8.61 7.68 16.73
C SER A 395 -8.56 7.63 18.26
N GLY A 396 -7.39 7.84 18.83
CA GLY A 396 -7.18 7.85 20.27
C GLY A 396 -6.08 8.82 20.70
N THR A 397 -5.98 9.01 22.01
CA THR A 397 -4.92 9.81 22.65
C THR A 397 -3.53 9.19 22.46
N ASP A 398 -3.47 7.88 22.25
CA ASP A 398 -2.29 7.14 21.84
C ASP A 398 -2.72 5.87 21.05
N ALA A 399 -1.75 5.06 20.62
CA ALA A 399 -2.02 3.82 19.89
C ALA A 399 -2.87 2.83 20.69
N ALA A 400 -2.66 2.71 22.01
CA ALA A 400 -3.40 1.75 22.83
C ALA A 400 -4.87 2.16 23.00
N ASP A 401 -5.14 3.44 23.19
CA ASP A 401 -6.50 3.99 23.24
C ASP A 401 -7.23 3.83 21.91
N ALA A 402 -6.56 4.14 20.79
CA ALA A 402 -7.13 3.98 19.45
C ALA A 402 -7.50 2.51 19.16
N VAL A 403 -6.58 1.58 19.44
CA VAL A 403 -6.82 0.13 19.31
C VAL A 403 -8.00 -0.29 20.18
N ALA A 404 -8.04 0.10 21.44
CA ALA A 404 -9.11 -0.29 22.36
C ALA A 404 -10.48 0.26 21.92
N LYS A 405 -10.54 1.47 21.36
CA LYS A 405 -11.77 2.03 20.78
C LYS A 405 -12.20 1.26 19.53
N CYS A 406 -11.26 0.97 18.63
CA CYS A 406 -11.53 0.25 17.39
C CYS A 406 -12.04 -1.17 17.66
N ASP A 407 -11.40 -1.90 18.58
CA ASP A 407 -11.78 -3.26 18.95
C ASP A 407 -13.17 -3.27 19.61
N ARG A 408 -13.47 -2.34 20.54
CA ARG A 408 -14.81 -2.20 21.14
C ARG A 408 -15.91 -1.94 20.12
N ALA A 409 -15.62 -1.17 19.08
CA ALA A 409 -16.58 -0.87 18.02
C ALA A 409 -16.76 -2.06 17.07
N ASN A 410 -15.67 -2.76 16.75
CA ASN A 410 -15.70 -3.99 15.97
C ASN A 410 -16.52 -5.09 16.65
N ASP A 411 -16.35 -5.27 17.97
CA ASP A 411 -17.06 -6.27 18.78
C ASP A 411 -18.57 -6.01 18.91
N LYS A 412 -19.06 -4.85 18.47
CA LYS A 412 -20.48 -4.45 18.51
C LYS A 412 -21.19 -4.61 17.15
N ILE A 413 -20.48 -5.08 16.12
CA ILE A 413 -21.01 -5.26 14.77
C ILE A 413 -20.83 -6.72 14.38
N HIS A 414 -21.94 -7.46 14.35
CA HIS A 414 -21.93 -8.91 14.21
C HIS A 414 -22.53 -9.33 12.87
N PHE A 415 -21.77 -10.11 12.11
CA PHE A 415 -22.26 -10.77 10.91
C PHE A 415 -22.57 -12.23 11.24
N ARG A 416 -23.71 -12.73 10.74
CA ARG A 416 -24.01 -14.18 10.73
C ARG A 416 -24.01 -14.66 9.30
N THR A 417 -23.33 -15.77 9.05
CA THR A 417 -23.27 -16.43 7.74
C THR A 417 -23.81 -17.85 7.83
N SER A 418 -24.36 -18.35 6.71
CA SER A 418 -24.96 -19.68 6.57
C SER A 418 -24.40 -20.44 5.38
#